data_AF-A0A847M782-F1
#
_entry.id   AF-A0A847M782-F1
#
_cell.length_a   1.000
_cell.length_b   1.000
_cell.length_c   1.000
_cell.angle_alpha   90.00
_cell.angle_beta   90.00
_cell.angle_gamma   90.00
#
_symmetry.space_group_name_H-M   'P 1'
#
loop_
_entity.id
_entity.type
_entity.pdbx_description
1 polymer ?
#
loop_
_entity_poly.entity_id
_entity_poly.type
_entity_poly.pdbx_seq_one_letter_code
_entity_poly.pdbx_strand_id
1 'polypeptide(L)' 'MVALEPFSSYPAILTECMKHGRQLRIDGGQSISTWLRAVAYEGLSDVSYISEDGHVTGE' A
#
# COMPACT_ATOMS: atom_id res chain seq x y z
N MET A 1 -19.41 -0.04 -4.32
CA MET A 1 -18.12 0.65 -4.54
C MET A 1 -17.21 0.27 -3.40
N VAL A 2 -16.04 -0.25 -3.70
CA VAL A 2 -15.00 -0.61 -2.72
C VAL A 2 -13.73 0.13 -3.14
N ALA A 3 -12.96 0.63 -2.18
CA ALA A 3 -11.73 1.36 -2.41
C ALA A 3 -10.55 0.65 -1.72
N LEU A 4 -9.40 0.68 -2.38
CA LEU A 4 -8.12 0.33 -1.78
C LEU A 4 -7.37 1.64 -1.50
N GLU A 5 -7.15 1.95 -0.22
CA GLU A 5 -6.52 3.20 0.18
C GLU A 5 -5.19 2.93 0.91
N PRO A 6 -4.04 3.04 0.24
CA PRO A 6 -2.74 2.88 0.87
C PRO A 6 -2.40 4.13 1.71
N PHE A 7 -2.19 3.95 3.01
CA PHE A 7 -1.73 5.01 3.89
C PHE A 7 -0.53 4.53 4.71
N SER A 8 0.39 5.45 5.03
CA SER A 8 1.46 5.18 6.00
C SER A 8 0.94 5.06 7.44
N SER A 9 -0.32 5.43 7.69
CA SER A 9 -1.00 5.31 9.00
C SER A 9 -2.52 5.37 8.86
N TYR A 10 -3.22 4.68 9.74
CA TYR A 10 -4.69 4.67 9.80
C TYR A 10 -5.22 5.00 11.22
N PRO A 11 -6.21 5.89 11.37
CA PRO A 11 -6.86 6.68 10.32
C PRO A 11 -5.89 7.70 9.69
N ALA A 12 -6.13 8.05 8.42
CA ALA A 12 -5.28 8.98 7.66
C ALA A 12 -5.49 10.46 8.06
N ILE A 13 -5.50 10.72 9.36
CA ILE A 13 -5.72 12.04 9.97
C ILE A 13 -4.46 12.39 10.76
N LEU A 14 -3.76 13.45 10.38
CA LEU A 14 -2.46 13.80 10.97
C LEU A 14 -2.53 13.94 12.50
N THR A 15 -3.57 14.56 13.04
CA THR A 15 -3.73 14.75 14.50
C THR A 15 -3.88 13.41 15.23
N GLU A 16 -4.63 12.46 14.68
CA GLU A 16 -4.72 11.11 15.25
C GLU A 16 -3.41 10.34 15.08
N CYS A 17 -2.73 10.48 13.95
CA CYS A 17 -1.39 9.91 13.75
C CYS A 17 -0.42 10.42 14.82
N MET A 18 -0.39 11.72 15.07
CA MET A 18 0.48 12.35 16.08
C MET A 18 0.12 11.91 17.51
N LYS A 19 -1.17 11.92 17.85
CA LYS A 19 -1.68 11.48 19.16
C LYS A 19 -1.26 10.05 19.49
N HIS A 20 -1.18 9.20 18.48
CA HIS A 20 -0.81 7.79 18.61
C HIS A 20 0.66 7.48 18.25
N GLY A 21 1.49 8.49 17.98
CA GLY A 21 2.91 8.29 17.66
C GLY A 21 3.18 7.57 16.33
N ARG A 22 2.25 7.63 15.39
CA ARG A 22 2.30 6.95 14.08
C ARG A 22 2.68 7.87 12.92
N GLN A 23 2.82 9.17 13.17
CA GLN A 23 3.26 10.12 12.15
C GLN A 23 4.64 9.75 11.60
N LEU A 24 4.77 9.77 10.28
CA LEU A 24 6.05 9.58 9.62
C LEU A 24 6.96 10.78 9.93
N ARG A 25 8.22 10.53 10.29
CA ARG A 25 9.23 11.55 10.56
C ARG A 25 10.41 11.31 9.63
N ILE A 26 10.91 12.37 9.01
CA ILE A 26 12.05 12.36 8.09
C ILE A 26 12.99 13.47 8.53
N ASP A 27 14.26 13.14 8.77
CA ASP A 27 15.30 14.10 9.14
C ASP A 27 15.99 14.71 7.91
N GLY A 28 16.84 15.71 8.14
CA GLY A 28 17.63 16.35 7.08
C GLY A 28 18.50 15.34 6.33
N GLY A 29 18.35 15.29 5.01
CA GLY A 29 19.11 14.38 4.14
C GLY A 29 18.55 12.95 4.06
N GLN A 30 17.48 12.64 4.79
CA GLN A 30 16.81 11.34 4.68
C GLN A 30 15.78 11.34 3.55
N SER A 31 15.56 10.16 2.97
CA SER A 31 14.53 9.91 1.98
C SER A 31 13.77 8.65 2.35
N ILE A 32 12.46 8.66 2.11
CA ILE A 32 11.61 7.48 2.24
C ILE A 32 11.01 7.22 0.87
N SER A 33 11.16 5.99 0.41
CA SER A 33 10.54 5.50 -0.82
C SER A 33 9.49 4.46 -0.48
N THR A 34 8.36 4.51 -1.17
CA THR A 34 7.30 3.52 -1.10
C THR A 34 6.73 3.31 -2.49
N TRP A 35 6.18 2.13 -2.74
CA TRP A 35 5.56 1.79 -4.01
C TRP A 35 4.32 0.94 -3.74
N LEU A 36 3.35 1.07 -4.63
CA LEU A 36 2.18 0.19 -4.69
C LEU A 36 2.06 -0.30 -6.13
N ARG A 37 1.87 -1.61 -6.31
CA ARG A 37 1.37 -2.17 -7.56
C ARG A 37 -0.03 -2.70 -7.34
N ALA A 38 -0.95 -2.27 -8.20
CA ALA A 38 -2.25 -2.89 -8.37
C ALA A 38 -2.32 -3.46 -9.77
N VAL A 39 -2.80 -4.70 -9.90
CA VAL A 39 -2.99 -5.37 -11.19
C VAL A 39 -4.46 -5.69 -11.32
N ALA A 40 -5.08 -5.22 -12.42
CA ALA A 40 -6.42 -5.64 -12.77
C ALA A 40 -6.33 -7.07 -13.34
N TYR A 41 -7.00 -8.01 -12.68
CA TYR A 41 -7.11 -9.39 -13.13
C TYR A 41 -8.54 -9.66 -13.57
N GLU A 42 -8.68 -10.18 -14.79
CA GLU A 42 -9.95 -10.66 -15.33
C GLU A 42 -9.77 -12.14 -15.67
N GLY A 43 -10.36 -13.00 -14.85
CA GLY A 43 -10.27 -14.44 -15.00
C GLY A 43 -11.12 -15.17 -13.97
N LEU A 44 -11.30 -16.47 -14.17
CA LEU A 44 -12.14 -17.33 -13.34
C LEU A 44 -11.33 -18.19 -12.36
N SER A 45 -10.00 -18.24 -12.51
CA SER A 45 -9.09 -18.94 -11.62
C SER A 45 -8.78 -18.10 -10.39
N ASP A 46 -8.49 -18.77 -9.28
CA ASP A 46 -8.03 -18.10 -8.07
C ASP A 46 -6.63 -17.52 -8.29
N VAL A 47 -6.44 -16.27 -7.86
CA VAL A 47 -5.12 -15.61 -7.88
C VAL A 47 -4.31 -16.11 -6.69
N SER A 48 -3.23 -16.84 -6.95
CA SER A 48 -2.33 -17.35 -5.92
C SER A 48 -1.15 -16.41 -5.64
N TYR A 49 -0.66 -15.70 -6.66
CA TYR A 49 0.49 -14.81 -6.54
C TYR A 49 0.51 -13.71 -7.62
N ILE A 50 1.05 -12.54 -7.27
CA ILE A 50 1.37 -11.45 -8.18
C ILE A 50 2.86 -11.14 -8.05
N SER A 51 3.61 -11.26 -9.14
CA SER A 51 5.07 -11.06 -9.15
C SER A 51 5.49 -9.60 -9.04
N GLU A 52 6.79 -9.40 -8.81
CA GLU A 52 7.44 -8.09 -8.72
C GLU A 52 7.48 -7.29 -10.03
N ASP A 53 7.09 -7.85 -11.16
CA ASP A 53 6.84 -7.15 -12.43
C ASP A 53 5.35 -7.07 -12.78
N GLY A 54 4.47 -7.71 -12.01
CA GLY A 54 3.01 -7.61 -12.16
C GLY A 54 2.36 -8.76 -12.93
N HIS A 55 3.07 -9.85 -13.19
CA HIS A 55 2.47 -11.07 -13.71
C HIS A 55 1.63 -11.79 -12.64
N VAL A 56 0.45 -12.25 -13.05
CA VAL A 56 -0.48 -12.98 -12.18
C VAL A 56 -0.35 -14.48 -12.47
N THR A 57 -0.22 -15.28 -11.42
CA THR A 57 -0.31 -16.74 -11.49
C THR A 57 -1.52 -17.23 -10.70
N GLY A 58 -2.22 -18.22 -11.25
CA GLY A 58 -3.36 -18.87 -10.61
C GLY A 58 -3.27 -20.40 -10.75
N GLU A 59 -4.01 -21.10 -9.90
CA GLU A 59 -4.24 -22.55 -10.01
C GLU A 59 -5.54 -22.86 -10.79
#